data_AF-A0A4P6EGH3-F1
#
_entry.id   AF-A0A4P6EGH3-F1
#
_cell.length_a   1.000
_cell.length_b   1.000
_cell.length_c   1.000
_cell.angle_alpha   90.00
_cell.angle_beta   90.00
_cell.angle_gamma   90.00
#
_symmetry.space_group_name_H-M   'P 1'
#
loop_
_entity.id
_entity.type
_entity.pdbx_description
1 polymer ?
#
loop_
_entity_poly.entity_id
_entity_poly.type
_entity_poly.pdbx_seq_one_letter_code
_entity_poly.pdbx_strand_id
1 'polypeptide(L)'
;MVPDRRAVQRWGRYADAITRWEHVTRRPAPAPALLNEADGPRPAPAFVEWLMGLPAGWVTDAHELTQNQQITALGNGVLPLQAVSALSLLAA
;
A
#
# COMPACT_ATOMS: atom_id res chain seq x y z
N MET A 1 -1.56 0.11 18.73
CA MET A 1 -0.17 -0.38 18.58
C MET A 1 0.77 0.79 18.68
N VAL A 2 1.86 0.66 19.44
CA VAL A 2 2.91 1.68 19.53
C VAL A 2 4.03 1.28 18.56
N PRO A 3 4.48 2.15 17.65
CA PRO A 3 5.55 1.84 16.73
C PRO A 3 6.86 1.65 17.49
N ASP A 4 7.65 0.66 17.08
CA ASP A 4 8.98 0.48 17.64
C ASP A 4 9.96 1.55 17.10
N ARG A 5 11.16 1.61 17.70
CA ARG A 5 12.19 2.59 17.30
C ARG A 5 12.60 2.44 15.82
N ARG A 6 12.56 1.23 15.25
CA ARG A 6 12.92 0.99 13.84
C ARG A 6 11.85 1.54 12.91
N ALA A 7 10.57 1.36 13.25
CA ALA A 7 9.45 1.93 12.53
C ALA A 7 9.50 3.46 12.56
N VAL A 8 9.81 4.07 13.71
CA VAL A 8 10.01 5.53 13.83
C VAL A 8 11.17 6.01 12.97
N GLN A 9 12.31 5.31 12.98
CA GLN A 9 13.47 5.66 12.14
C GLN A 9 13.17 5.55 10.64
N ARG A 10 12.45 4.51 10.22
CA ARG A 10 12.14 4.25 8.81
C ARG A 10 11.03 5.14 8.26
N TRP A 11 10.00 5.40 9.05
CA TRP A 11 8.75 6.03 8.57
C TRP A 11 8.52 7.44 9.16
N GLY A 12 9.33 7.87 10.12
CA GLY A 12 9.23 9.18 10.76
C GLY A 12 7.82 9.42 11.31
N ARG A 13 7.21 10.54 10.93
CA ARG A 13 5.84 10.92 11.33
C ARG A 13 4.76 9.91 10.93
N TYR A 14 5.04 9.01 9.99
CA TYR A 14 4.08 8.01 9.51
C TYR A 14 4.15 6.69 10.26
N ALA A 15 5.07 6.52 11.21
CA ALA A 15 5.29 5.24 11.90
C ALA A 15 4.01 4.69 12.55
N ASP A 16 3.23 5.53 13.24
CA ASP A 16 1.96 5.11 13.84
C ASP A 16 0.93 4.62 12.81
N ALA A 17 0.87 5.26 11.64
CA ALA A 17 -0.05 4.87 10.58
C ALA A 17 0.40 3.56 9.92
N ILE A 18 1.68 3.45 9.60
CA ILE A 18 2.26 2.25 8.99
C ILE A 18 2.12 1.05 9.92
N THR A 19 2.50 1.15 11.20
CA THR A 19 2.38 0.04 12.15
C THR A 19 0.93 -0.41 12.33
N ARG A 20 -0.03 0.52 12.36
CA ARG A 20 -1.45 0.14 12.40
C ARG A 20 -1.87 -0.57 11.12
N TRP A 21 -1.43 -0.11 9.96
CA TRP A 21 -1.79 -0.73 8.69
C TRP A 21 -1.12 -2.09 8.48
N GLU A 22 0.12 -2.28 8.93
CA GLU A 22 0.79 -3.59 8.97
C GLU A 22 0.02 -4.60 9.81
N HIS A 23 -0.59 -4.14 10.91
CA HIS A 23 -1.46 -4.99 11.71
C HIS A 23 -2.75 -5.37 10.99
N VAL A 24 -3.43 -4.40 10.38
CA VAL A 24 -4.69 -4.62 9.64
C VAL A 24 -4.47 -5.55 8.44
N THR A 25 -3.42 -5.31 7.66
CA THR A 25 -3.09 -6.10 6.46
C THR A 25 -2.36 -7.40 6.75
N ARG A 26 -1.93 -7.60 8.01
CA ARG A 26 -1.13 -8.74 8.48
C ARG A 26 0.16 -8.98 7.67
N ARG A 27 0.71 -7.91 7.09
CA ARG A 27 1.93 -7.95 6.26
C ARG A 27 2.79 -6.71 6.55
N PRO A 28 4.13 -6.85 6.55
CA PRO A 28 5.02 -5.70 6.70
C PRO A 28 4.92 -4.75 5.50
N ALA A 29 5.18 -3.47 5.74
CA ALA A 29 5.15 -2.44 4.72
C ALA A 29 6.32 -2.62 3.72
N PRO A 30 6.04 -2.70 2.40
CA PRO A 30 7.07 -2.73 1.37
C PRO A 30 7.92 -1.45 1.35
N ALA A 31 9.00 -1.44 0.57
CA ALA A 31 9.74 -0.21 0.33
C ALA A 31 8.83 0.82 -0.39
N PRO A 32 8.72 2.06 0.10
CA PRO A 32 7.70 3.00 -0.39
C PRO A 32 7.98 3.57 -1.78
N ALA A 33 9.26 3.60 -2.15
CA ALA A 33 9.70 4.13 -3.43
C ALA A 33 10.75 3.21 -4.06
N LEU A 34 10.69 3.14 -5.39
CA LEU A 34 11.80 2.70 -6.21
C LEU A 34 12.75 3.88 -6.37
N LEU A 35 14.00 3.68 -5.97
CA LEU A 35 15.06 4.65 -6.20
C LEU A 35 15.61 4.39 -7.60
N ASN A 36 15.44 5.36 -8.50
CA ASN A 36 16.04 5.33 -9.82
C ASN A 36 17.02 6.49 -9.92
N GLU A 37 18.29 6.22 -10.21
CA GLU A 37 19.37 7.22 -10.15
C GLU A 37 19.16 8.40 -11.13
N ALA A 38 18.39 8.18 -12.21
CA ALA A 38 18.13 9.19 -13.24
C ALA A 38 16.88 10.05 -13.01
N ASP A 39 15.84 9.51 -12.34
CA ASP A 39 14.47 10.05 -12.39
C ASP A 39 13.89 10.42 -11.00
N GLY A 40 14.68 10.26 -9.93
CA GLY A 40 14.21 10.46 -8.56
C GLY A 40 13.30 9.33 -8.03
N PRO A 41 12.84 9.43 -6.77
CA PRO A 41 12.04 8.38 -6.14
C PRO A 41 10.64 8.30 -6.76
N ARG A 42 10.28 7.13 -7.29
CA ARG A 42 8.91 6.83 -7.78
C ARG A 42 8.19 5.90 -6.81
N PRO A 43 6.87 6.04 -6.56
CA PRO A 43 6.13 5.12 -5.70
C PRO A 43 6.30 3.67 -6.17
N ALA A 44 6.63 2.76 -5.25
CA ALA A 44 6.74 1.35 -5.60
C ALA A 44 5.33 0.74 -5.75
N PRO A 45 5.00 0.07 -6.87
CA PRO A 45 3.69 -0.55 -7.06
C PRO A 45 3.28 -1.47 -5.91
N ALA A 46 4.21 -2.27 -5.38
CA ALA A 46 3.96 -3.16 -4.25
C ALA A 46 3.56 -2.41 -2.97
N PHE A 47 4.14 -1.22 -2.72
CA PHE A 47 3.77 -0.40 -1.58
C PHE A 47 2.36 0.19 -1.75
N VAL A 48 2.02 0.64 -2.96
CA VAL A 48 0.67 1.17 -3.25
C VAL A 48 -0.37 0.05 -3.17
N GLU A 49 -0.10 -1.14 -3.69
CA GLU A 49 -0.97 -2.32 -3.56
C GLU A 49 -1.23 -2.70 -2.09
N TRP A 50 -0.16 -2.71 -1.28
CA TRP A 50 -0.26 -2.93 0.16
C TRP A 50 -1.07 -1.82 0.85
N LEU A 51 -0.85 -0.55 0.47
CA LEU A 51 -1.61 0.59 1.00
C LEU A 51 -3.11 0.48 0.68
N MET A 52 -3.46 -0.05 -0.49
CA MET A 52 -4.84 -0.32 -0.89
C MET A 52 -5.47 -1.50 -0.12
N GLY A 53 -4.68 -2.26 0.65
CA GLY A 53 -5.15 -3.42 1.41
C GLY A 53 -5.44 -4.65 0.54
N LEU A 54 -4.93 -4.67 -0.70
CA LEU A 54 -5.11 -5.78 -1.64
C LEU A 54 -4.18 -6.95 -1.29
N PRO A 55 -4.54 -8.21 -1.62
CA PRO A 55 -3.62 -9.34 -1.50
C PRO A 55 -2.29 -9.09 -2.21
N ALA A 56 -1.21 -9.71 -1.73
CA ALA A 56 0.11 -9.55 -2.36
C ALA A 56 0.05 -10.10 -3.78
N GLY A 57 0.58 -9.35 -4.75
CA GLY A 57 0.60 -9.76 -6.14
C GLY A 57 -0.68 -9.46 -6.91
N TRP A 58 -1.72 -8.89 -6.28
CA TRP A 58 -3.03 -8.69 -6.92
C TRP A 58 -2.97 -7.92 -8.24
N VAL A 59 -2.20 -6.83 -8.29
CA VAL A 59 -1.86 -6.08 -9.50
C VAL A 59 -0.39 -6.30 -9.87
N THR A 60 0.47 -6.44 -8.87
CA THR A 60 1.92 -6.43 -9.05
C THR A 60 2.50 -7.72 -9.63
N ASP A 61 1.79 -8.84 -9.57
CA ASP A 61 2.17 -10.08 -10.25
C ASP A 61 1.58 -10.18 -11.68
N ALA A 62 0.86 -9.17 -12.18
CA ALA A 62 0.43 -9.13 -13.57
C ALA A 62 1.62 -8.75 -14.49
N HIS A 63 2.26 -9.76 -15.07
CA HIS A 63 3.50 -9.62 -15.85
C HIS A 63 3.30 -8.83 -17.16
N GLU A 64 2.06 -8.73 -17.64
CA GLU A 64 1.66 -7.96 -18.81
C GLU A 64 1.57 -6.44 -18.54
N LEU A 65 1.60 -6.01 -17.28
CA LEU A 65 1.50 -4.59 -16.92
C LEU A 65 2.88 -3.97 -16.67
N THR A 66 3.16 -2.85 -17.34
CA THR A 66 4.27 -1.97 -16.97
C THR A 66 4.02 -1.37 -15.58
N GLN A 67 5.08 -0.93 -14.88
CA GLN A 67 4.93 -0.31 -13.55
C GLN A 67 3.98 0.91 -13.56
N ASN A 68 4.01 1.73 -14.62
CA ASN A 68 3.11 2.87 -14.76
C ASN A 68 1.65 2.42 -14.91
N GLN A 69 1.39 1.34 -15.65
CA GLN A 69 0.06 0.73 -15.74
C GLN A 69 -0.39 0.15 -14.40
N GLN A 70 0.50 -0.51 -13.65
CA GLN A 70 0.19 -1.01 -12.31
C GLN A 70 -0.20 0.13 -11.37
N ILE A 71 0.59 1.21 -11.32
CA ILE A 71 0.28 2.39 -10.51
C ILE A 71 -1.04 3.04 -10.94
N THR A 72 -1.29 3.11 -12.26
CA THR A 72 -2.55 3.66 -12.79
C THR A 72 -3.75 2.80 -12.38
N ALA A 73 -3.64 1.47 -12.47
CA ALA A 73 -4.70 0.55 -12.05
C ALA A 73 -4.95 0.65 -10.54
N LEU A 74 -3.90 0.68 -9.73
CA LEU A 74 -3.98 0.84 -8.28
C LEU A 74 -4.60 2.19 -7.88
N GLY A 75 -4.20 3.27 -8.54
CA GLY A 75 -4.71 4.61 -8.28
C GLY A 75 -6.18 4.81 -8.68
N ASN A 76 -6.68 4.05 -9.65
CA ASN A 76 -8.09 4.03 -10.05
C ASN A 76 -8.94 2.99 -9.30
N GLY A 77 -8.30 2.15 -8.46
CA GLY A 77 -8.96 1.13 -7.67
C GLY A 77 -9.69 1.70 -6.44
N VAL A 78 -10.33 0.81 -5.68
CA VAL A 78 -11.00 1.14 -4.41
C VAL A 78 -10.30 0.42 -3.25
N LEU A 79 -10.32 1.01 -2.05
CA LEU A 79 -9.89 0.30 -0.84
C LEU A 79 -10.97 -0.73 -0.45
N PRO A 80 -10.70 -2.05 -0.51
CA PRO A 80 -11.74 -3.07 -0.30
C PRO A 80 -12.40 -2.98 1.08
N LEU A 81 -11.63 -2.70 2.14
CA LEU A 81 -12.18 -2.56 3.49
C LEU A 81 -13.19 -1.41 3.61
N GLN A 82 -12.95 -0.31 2.90
CA GLN A 82 -13.87 0.83 2.88
C GLN A 82 -15.09 0.52 2.01
N ALA A 83 -14.89 -0.12 0.85
CA ALA A 83 -15.97 -0.53 -0.03
C ALA A 83 -16.93 -1.51 0.66
N VAL A 84 -16.41 -2.54 1.36
CA VAL A 84 -17.22 -3.47 2.14
C VAL A 84 -17.98 -2.74 3.24
N SER A 85 -17.33 -1.83 3.98
CA SER A 85 -17.99 -1.04 5.02
C SER A 85 -19.14 -0.20 4.47
N ALA A 86 -18.94 0.47 3.33
CA ALA A 86 -19.99 1.25 2.66
C ALA A 86 -21.16 0.38 2.20
N LEU A 87 -20.88 -0.79 1.61
CA LEU A 87 -21.91 -1.74 1.19
C LEU A 87 -22.69 -2.31 2.38
N SER A 88 -22.02 -2.63 3.49
CA SER A 88 -22.67 -3.08 4.72
C SER A 88 -23.59 -2.02 5.32
N LEU A 89 -23.19 -0.73 5.27
CA LEU A 89 -24.03 0.37 5.72
C LEU A 89 -25.25 0.58 4.81
N LEU A 90 -25.12 0.37 3.50
CA LEU A 90 -26.22 0.51 2.55
C LEU A 90 -27.24 -0.64 2.67
N ALA A 91 -26.78 -1.83 3.04
CA ALA A 91 -27.62 -3.01 3.19
C ALA A 91 -28.32 -3.11 4.57
N ALA A 92 -28.02 -2.20 5.49
CA ALA A 92 -28.63 -2.08 6.82
C ALA A 92 -29.87 -1.19 6.78
#